data_AF-A0A553PGE3-F1
#
_entry.id   AF-A0A553PGE3-F1
#
_cell.length_a   1.000
_cell.length_b   1.000
_cell.length_c   1.000
_cell.angle_alpha   90.00
_cell.angle_beta   90.00
_cell.angle_gamma   90.00
#
_symmetry.space_group_name_H-M   'P 1'
#
loop_
_entity.id
_entity.type
_entity.pdbx_description
1 polymer ?
#
loop_
_entity_poly.entity_id
_entity_poly.type
_entity_poly.pdbx_seq_one_letter_code
_entity_poly.pdbx_strand_id
1 'polypeptide(L)'
;MWFFYALSWVSTLIQIIFVTLAIAAGLYYLAELVEEYTVLTARIIRWITWFTIIIYLGLYLFEDLTLTMTVCGLISQILHLILLNTFPFFALSSPPFILDVALVLVNHYLAFQFFGENFYPFTEVMAYFTLCLWLVPFAFFVSLSANENVLPTLSERRPLISDENDVVSNYFQRKEKKYGLLAAFNAIKESVLPTRTKKSF
;
A
#
# COMPACT_ATOMS: atom_id res chain seq x y z
N MET A 1 -44.32 -20.08 -4.08
CA MET A 1 -43.84 -18.70 -4.32
C MET A 1 -42.49 -18.70 -5.04
N TRP A 2 -42.39 -19.34 -6.22
CA TRP A 2 -41.09 -19.56 -6.87
C TRP A 2 -40.58 -18.35 -7.68
N PHE A 3 -41.50 -17.51 -8.18
CA PHE A 3 -41.18 -16.41 -9.08
C PHE A 3 -40.55 -15.25 -8.32
N PHE A 4 -41.11 -14.86 -7.16
CA PHE A 4 -40.48 -13.87 -6.26
C PHE A 4 -39.11 -14.32 -5.75
N TYR A 5 -38.93 -15.62 -5.51
CA TYR A 5 -37.64 -16.18 -5.13
C TYR A 5 -36.62 -16.11 -6.29
N ALA A 6 -37.01 -16.44 -7.52
CA ALA A 6 -36.15 -16.24 -8.69
C ALA A 6 -35.80 -14.76 -8.90
N LEU A 7 -36.78 -13.86 -8.73
CA LEU A 7 -36.58 -12.42 -8.82
C LEU A 7 -35.62 -11.89 -7.74
N SER A 8 -35.65 -12.44 -6.52
CA SER A 8 -34.72 -12.03 -5.47
C SER A 8 -33.27 -12.36 -5.82
N TRP A 9 -33.00 -13.55 -6.40
CA TRP A 9 -31.66 -13.91 -6.86
C TRP A 9 -31.13 -12.96 -7.95
N VAL A 10 -31.98 -12.62 -8.92
CA VAL A 10 -31.62 -11.67 -9.98
C VAL A 10 -31.35 -10.28 -9.39
N SER A 11 -32.22 -9.82 -8.48
CA SER A 11 -32.06 -8.53 -7.79
C SER A 11 -30.76 -8.47 -6.98
N THR A 12 -30.46 -9.51 -6.19
CA THR A 12 -29.21 -9.60 -5.42
C THR A 12 -27.99 -9.57 -6.32
N LEU A 13 -28.01 -10.27 -7.46
CA LEU A 13 -26.91 -10.23 -8.43
C LEU A 13 -26.69 -8.82 -8.98
N ILE A 14 -27.78 -8.12 -9.38
CA ILE A 14 -27.69 -6.74 -9.86
C ILE A 14 -27.17 -5.80 -8.78
N GLN A 15 -27.62 -5.94 -7.53
CA GLN A 15 -27.16 -5.15 -6.40
C GLN A 15 -25.66 -5.34 -6.14
N ILE A 16 -25.16 -6.58 -6.18
CA ILE A 16 -23.73 -6.89 -6.04
C ILE A 16 -22.94 -6.19 -7.14
N ILE A 17 -23.38 -6.29 -8.40
CA ILE A 17 -22.71 -5.59 -9.52
C ILE A 17 -22.68 -4.08 -9.27
N PHE A 18 -23.81 -3.48 -8.88
CA PHE A 18 -23.86 -2.03 -8.66
C PHE A 18 -22.97 -1.58 -7.50
N VAL A 19 -22.95 -2.31 -6.38
CA VAL A 19 -22.08 -2.01 -5.23
C VAL A 19 -20.60 -2.15 -5.61
N THR A 20 -20.22 -3.20 -6.34
CA THR A 20 -18.83 -3.39 -6.79
C THR A 20 -18.38 -2.28 -7.73
N LEU A 21 -19.21 -1.88 -8.70
CA LEU A 21 -18.93 -0.75 -9.59
C LEU A 21 -18.81 0.58 -8.84
N ALA A 22 -19.69 0.82 -7.86
CA ALA A 22 -19.64 2.04 -7.05
C ALA A 22 -18.36 2.13 -6.21
N ILE A 23 -17.93 1.02 -5.59
CA ILE A 23 -16.67 0.96 -4.84
C ILE A 23 -15.47 1.15 -5.78
N ALA A 24 -15.46 0.49 -6.94
CA ALA A 24 -14.38 0.61 -7.92
C ALA A 24 -14.26 2.05 -8.45
N ALA A 25 -15.37 2.69 -8.81
CA ALA A 25 -15.39 4.08 -9.25
C ALA A 25 -14.95 5.05 -8.14
N GLY A 26 -15.39 4.83 -6.89
CA GLY A 26 -14.97 5.63 -5.74
C GLY A 26 -13.47 5.53 -5.45
N LEU A 27 -12.92 4.31 -5.48
CA LEU A 27 -11.49 4.08 -5.32
C LEU A 27 -10.66 4.68 -6.45
N TYR A 28 -11.12 4.56 -7.70
CA TYR A 28 -10.48 5.18 -8.85
C TYR A 28 -10.42 6.70 -8.71
N TYR A 29 -11.55 7.34 -8.36
CA TYR A 29 -11.61 8.78 -8.14
C TYR A 29 -10.73 9.24 -6.97
N LEU A 30 -10.68 8.47 -5.87
CA LEU A 30 -9.77 8.75 -4.77
C LEU A 30 -8.31 8.66 -5.20
N ALA A 31 -7.93 7.67 -6.01
CA ALA A 31 -6.56 7.55 -6.54
C ALA A 31 -6.18 8.76 -7.40
N GLU A 32 -7.09 9.22 -8.28
CA GLU A 32 -6.89 10.42 -9.10
C GLU A 32 -6.70 11.68 -8.23
N LEU A 33 -7.50 11.85 -7.16
CA LEU A 33 -7.31 12.94 -6.19
C LEU A 33 -5.97 12.87 -5.46
N VAL A 34 -5.50 11.67 -5.13
CA VAL A 34 -4.19 11.50 -4.49
C VAL A 34 -3.06 11.87 -5.44
N GLU A 35 -3.19 11.51 -6.73
CA GLU A 35 -2.23 11.85 -7.77
C GLU A 35 -2.17 13.37 -8.01
N GLU A 36 -3.31 14.04 -8.11
CA GLU A 36 -3.38 15.48 -8.36
C GLU A 36 -2.95 16.30 -7.13
N TYR A 37 -3.37 15.88 -5.92
CA TYR A 37 -3.15 16.61 -4.67
C TYR A 37 -2.25 15.85 -3.67
N THR A 38 -1.08 15.40 -4.12
CA THR A 38 -0.12 14.63 -3.29
C THR A 38 0.22 15.31 -1.96
N VAL A 39 0.47 16.62 -1.95
CA VAL A 39 0.80 17.38 -0.72
C VAL A 39 -0.37 17.43 0.26
N LEU A 40 -1.59 17.61 -0.25
CA LEU A 40 -2.80 17.60 0.58
C LEU A 40 -3.04 16.20 1.13
N THR A 41 -2.85 15.17 0.32
CA THR A 41 -2.98 13.77 0.72
C THR A 41 -2.02 13.44 1.84
N ALA A 42 -0.73 13.76 1.70
CA ALA A 42 0.26 13.56 2.75
C ALA A 42 -0.14 14.25 4.05
N ARG A 43 -0.69 15.47 3.96
CA ARG A 43 -1.21 16.20 5.12
C ARG A 43 -2.40 15.46 5.73
N ILE A 44 -3.40 15.06 4.96
CA ILE A 44 -4.59 14.34 5.47
C ILE A 44 -4.18 13.05 6.17
N ILE A 45 -3.31 12.24 5.54
CA ILE A 45 -2.81 11.00 6.13
C ILE A 45 -2.12 11.28 7.46
N ARG A 46 -1.28 12.33 7.54
CA ARG A 46 -0.65 12.74 8.80
C ARG A 46 -1.66 13.02 9.91
N TRP A 47 -2.72 13.76 9.59
CA TRP A 47 -3.77 14.12 10.54
C TRP A 47 -4.54 12.88 11.00
N ILE A 48 -4.88 11.98 10.07
CA ILE A 48 -5.52 10.70 10.38
C ILE A 48 -4.62 9.83 11.27
N THR A 49 -3.32 9.75 11.00
CA THR A 49 -2.38 8.99 11.84
C THR A 49 -2.28 9.59 13.25
N TRP A 50 -2.20 10.92 13.39
CA TRP A 50 -2.23 11.54 14.72
C TRP A 50 -3.55 11.32 15.46
N PHE A 51 -4.67 11.37 14.74
CA PHE A 51 -5.98 11.08 15.31
C PHE A 51 -6.07 9.63 15.83
N THR A 52 -5.58 8.65 15.06
CA THR A 52 -5.56 7.25 15.52
C THR A 52 -4.63 7.03 16.70
N ILE A 53 -3.48 7.71 16.76
CA ILE A 53 -2.61 7.69 17.96
C ILE A 53 -3.37 8.18 19.20
N ILE A 54 -4.14 9.28 19.08
CA ILE A 54 -4.96 9.80 20.18
C ILE A 54 -6.02 8.77 20.59
N ILE A 55 -6.66 8.08 19.65
CA ILE A 55 -7.60 7.01 19.96
C ILE A 55 -6.89 5.87 20.72
N TYR A 56 -5.73 5.41 20.27
CA TYR A 56 -4.98 4.37 20.98
C TYR A 56 -4.58 4.80 22.40
N LEU A 57 -4.23 6.07 22.62
CA LEU A 57 -3.99 6.61 23.96
C LEU A 57 -5.27 6.64 24.81
N GLY A 58 -6.41 6.99 24.21
CA GLY A 58 -7.72 6.92 24.85
C GLY A 58 -8.08 5.48 25.25
N LEU A 59 -7.91 4.53 24.34
CA LEU A 59 -8.12 3.11 24.59
C LEU A 59 -7.21 2.61 25.72
N TYR A 60 -5.96 3.06 25.78
CA TYR A 60 -5.05 2.71 26.88
C TYR A 60 -5.47 3.28 28.24
N LEU A 61 -6.13 4.45 28.27
CA LEU A 61 -6.52 5.13 29.52
C LEU A 61 -7.90 4.69 30.05
N PHE A 62 -8.84 4.37 29.16
CA PHE A 62 -10.23 4.11 29.51
C PHE A 62 -10.63 2.65 29.42
N GLU A 63 -9.91 1.83 28.64
CA GLU A 63 -10.28 0.43 28.37
C GLU A 63 -9.17 -0.54 28.79
N ASP A 64 -9.57 -1.68 29.37
CA ASP A 64 -8.66 -2.76 29.79
C ASP A 64 -8.32 -3.70 28.62
N LEU A 65 -7.85 -3.13 27.50
CA LEU A 65 -7.41 -3.92 26.35
C LEU A 65 -6.04 -4.57 26.63
N THR A 66 -5.77 -5.70 25.98
CA THR A 66 -4.47 -6.38 26.12
C THR A 66 -3.35 -5.45 25.64
N LEU A 67 -2.37 -5.20 26.53
CA LEU A 67 -1.26 -4.28 26.28
C LEU A 67 -0.47 -4.61 25.01
N THR A 68 -0.34 -5.89 24.65
CA THR A 68 0.36 -6.31 23.43
C THR A 68 -0.33 -5.77 22.17
N MET A 69 -1.67 -5.79 22.14
CA MET A 69 -2.46 -5.28 21.01
C MET A 69 -2.37 -3.76 20.91
N THR A 70 -2.53 -3.03 22.02
CA THR A 70 -2.48 -1.57 22.02
C THR A 70 -1.09 -1.03 21.70
N VAL A 71 -0.03 -1.64 22.24
CA VAL A 71 1.35 -1.28 21.95
C VAL A 71 1.72 -1.64 20.50
N CYS A 72 1.31 -2.81 20.00
CA CYS A 72 1.53 -3.18 18.60
C CYS A 72 0.88 -2.16 17.65
N GLY A 73 -0.37 -1.77 17.93
CA GLY A 73 -1.08 -0.73 17.19
C GLY A 73 -0.37 0.62 17.23
N LEU A 74 0.09 1.08 18.40
CA LEU A 74 0.84 2.34 18.54
C LEU A 74 2.16 2.32 17.77
N ILE A 75 2.93 1.22 17.85
CA ILE A 75 4.18 1.06 17.10
C ILE A 75 3.91 1.12 15.59
N SER A 76 2.84 0.48 15.13
CA SER A 76 2.42 0.58 13.73
C SER A 76 2.11 2.02 13.35
N GLN A 77 1.40 2.81 14.17
CA GLN A 77 1.16 4.23 13.86
C GLN A 77 2.45 5.07 13.76
N ILE A 78 3.46 4.76 14.57
CA ILE A 78 4.77 5.41 14.47
C ILE A 78 5.45 5.05 13.15
N LEU A 79 5.38 3.79 12.71
CA LEU A 79 5.94 3.37 11.43
C LEU A 79 5.23 4.03 10.24
N HIS A 80 3.91 4.20 10.31
CA HIS A 80 3.16 4.96 9.32
C HIS A 80 3.66 6.43 9.24
N LEU A 81 3.97 7.07 10.37
CA LEU A 81 4.56 8.41 10.37
C LEU A 81 5.98 8.44 9.76
N ILE A 82 6.78 7.39 9.99
CA ILE A 82 8.11 7.24 9.38
C ILE A 82 7.97 7.06 7.87
N LEU A 83 7.03 6.22 7.44
CA LEU A 83 6.74 5.92 6.04
C LEU A 83 6.25 7.18 5.31
N LEU A 84 5.49 8.03 5.98
CA LEU A 84 5.00 9.30 5.44
C LEU A 84 6.14 10.27 5.08
N ASN A 85 7.33 10.16 5.67
CA ASN A 85 8.47 11.01 5.30
C ASN A 85 9.01 10.72 3.89
N THR A 86 8.76 9.51 3.37
CA THR A 86 9.12 9.12 2.01
C THR A 86 7.99 9.32 0.99
N PHE A 87 6.82 9.83 1.42
CA PHE A 87 5.69 10.12 0.54
C PHE A 87 6.08 11.17 -0.53
N PRO A 88 5.68 11.00 -1.81
CA PRO A 88 4.81 9.96 -2.38
C PRO A 88 5.55 8.70 -2.87
N PHE A 89 6.89 8.72 -2.87
CA PHE A 89 7.71 7.66 -3.49
C PHE A 89 8.07 6.56 -2.50
N PHE A 90 7.17 5.58 -2.36
CA PHE A 90 7.39 4.42 -1.50
C PHE A 90 8.16 3.31 -2.22
N ALA A 91 9.27 2.87 -1.64
CA ALA A 91 9.91 1.62 -2.08
C ALA A 91 9.25 0.44 -1.35
N LEU A 92 8.57 -0.44 -2.09
CA LEU A 92 7.96 -1.67 -1.54
C LEU A 92 8.98 -2.60 -0.88
N SER A 93 10.26 -2.51 -1.27
CA SER A 93 11.36 -3.27 -0.67
C SER A 93 12.02 -2.58 0.54
N SER A 94 11.51 -1.41 0.96
CA SER A 94 12.08 -0.71 2.10
C SER A 94 11.76 -1.44 3.41
N PRO A 95 12.72 -1.55 4.36
CA PRO A 95 12.47 -2.14 5.66
C PRO A 95 11.25 -1.58 6.42
N PRO A 96 11.00 -0.24 6.48
CA PRO A 96 9.85 0.29 7.20
C PRO A 96 8.51 -0.13 6.57
N PHE A 97 8.43 -0.23 5.25
CA PHE A 97 7.21 -0.66 4.57
C PHE A 97 6.87 -2.12 4.87
N ILE A 98 7.87 -3.01 4.77
CA ILE A 98 7.69 -4.44 5.06
C ILE A 98 7.31 -4.64 6.53
N LEU A 99 7.97 -3.91 7.43
CA LEU A 99 7.69 -3.97 8.85
C LEU A 99 6.28 -3.48 9.18
N ASP A 100 5.83 -2.39 8.52
CA ASP A 100 4.49 -1.85 8.71
C ASP A 100 3.40 -2.86 8.27
N VAL A 101 3.55 -3.45 7.07
CA VAL A 101 2.64 -4.50 6.59
C VAL A 101 2.63 -5.71 7.55
N ALA A 102 3.79 -6.15 8.01
CA ALA A 102 3.88 -7.25 8.97
C ALA A 102 3.17 -6.91 10.29
N LEU A 103 3.33 -5.70 10.81
CA LEU A 103 2.68 -5.26 12.04
C LEU A 103 1.18 -5.10 11.89
N VAL A 104 0.68 -4.65 10.74
CA VAL A 104 -0.76 -4.63 10.46
C VAL A 104 -1.35 -6.04 10.57
N LEU A 105 -0.69 -7.05 9.98
CA LEU A 105 -1.13 -8.44 10.07
C LEU A 105 -1.06 -9.00 11.49
N VAL A 106 0.02 -8.74 12.21
CA VAL A 106 0.18 -9.16 13.62
C VAL A 106 -0.88 -8.51 14.50
N ASN A 107 -1.11 -7.20 14.35
CA ASN A 107 -2.13 -6.49 15.11
C ASN A 107 -3.54 -7.00 14.79
N HIS A 108 -3.80 -7.37 13.53
CA HIS A 108 -5.05 -8.02 13.12
C HIS A 108 -5.27 -9.35 13.84
N TYR A 109 -4.24 -10.19 13.87
CA TYR A 109 -4.30 -11.48 14.54
C TYR A 109 -4.55 -11.32 16.05
N LEU A 110 -3.83 -10.40 16.71
CA LEU A 110 -4.00 -10.10 18.13
C LEU A 110 -5.41 -9.58 18.43
N ALA A 111 -5.95 -8.71 17.56
CA ALA A 111 -7.32 -8.22 17.70
C ALA A 111 -8.35 -9.35 17.59
N PHE A 112 -8.23 -10.23 16.59
CA PHE A 112 -9.14 -11.38 16.48
C PHE A 112 -9.04 -12.34 17.66
N GLN A 113 -7.84 -12.54 18.20
CA GLN A 113 -7.68 -13.35 19.41
C GLN A 113 -8.40 -12.70 20.60
N PHE A 114 -8.15 -11.41 20.85
CA PHE A 114 -8.73 -10.70 21.99
C PHE A 114 -10.28 -10.62 21.92
N PHE A 115 -10.83 -10.23 20.78
CA PHE A 115 -12.29 -10.16 20.57
C PHE A 115 -12.95 -11.53 20.36
N GLY A 116 -12.16 -12.59 20.13
CA GLY A 116 -12.64 -13.96 20.09
C GLY A 116 -12.76 -14.57 21.49
N GLU A 117 -11.87 -14.19 22.41
CA GLU A 117 -11.88 -14.63 23.81
C GLU A 117 -12.85 -13.81 24.67
N ASN A 118 -13.00 -12.51 24.38
CA ASN A 118 -13.86 -11.58 25.12
C ASN A 118 -15.06 -11.16 24.27
N PHE A 119 -16.27 -11.30 24.83
CA PHE A 119 -17.47 -10.91 24.12
C PHE A 119 -17.67 -9.39 24.13
N TYR A 120 -17.60 -8.79 22.94
CA TYR A 120 -17.97 -7.40 22.69
C TYR A 120 -19.06 -7.34 21.62
N PRO A 121 -19.98 -6.36 21.67
CA PRO A 121 -20.97 -6.19 20.62
C PRO A 121 -20.28 -5.88 19.28
N PHE A 122 -20.86 -6.39 18.19
CA PHE A 122 -20.29 -6.28 16.85
C PHE A 122 -19.92 -4.84 16.46
N THR A 123 -20.71 -3.86 16.90
CA THR A 123 -20.46 -2.44 16.63
C THR A 123 -19.14 -1.95 17.24
N GLU A 124 -18.78 -2.39 18.44
CA GLU A 124 -17.54 -2.00 19.10
C GLU A 124 -16.32 -2.64 18.44
N VAL A 125 -16.44 -3.93 18.10
CA VAL A 125 -15.43 -4.63 17.30
C VAL A 125 -15.22 -3.90 15.97
N MET A 126 -16.29 -3.57 15.25
CA MET A 126 -16.18 -2.81 14.01
C MET A 126 -15.59 -1.43 14.19
N ALA A 127 -15.89 -0.72 15.28
CA ALA A 127 -15.27 0.57 15.56
C ALA A 127 -13.75 0.46 15.73
N TYR A 128 -13.26 -0.56 16.46
CA TYR A 128 -11.83 -0.81 16.61
C TYR A 128 -11.17 -1.11 15.25
N PHE A 129 -11.74 -2.06 14.49
CA PHE A 129 -11.18 -2.47 13.21
C PHE A 129 -11.16 -1.33 12.19
N THR A 130 -12.25 -0.57 12.09
CA THR A 130 -12.38 0.51 11.11
C THR A 130 -11.48 1.71 11.45
N LEU A 131 -11.55 2.23 12.68
CA LEU A 131 -10.83 3.44 13.05
C LEU A 131 -9.35 3.19 13.35
N CYS A 132 -9.02 2.09 14.04
CA CYS A 132 -7.68 1.88 14.56
C CYS A 132 -6.79 1.02 13.64
N LEU A 133 -7.39 0.06 12.92
CA LEU A 133 -6.67 -0.92 12.10
C LEU A 133 -6.72 -0.61 10.61
N TRP A 134 -7.85 -0.16 10.07
CA TRP A 134 -8.02 -0.03 8.61
C TRP A 134 -7.82 1.38 8.09
N LEU A 135 -8.24 2.41 8.84
CA LEU A 135 -8.26 3.79 8.37
C LEU A 135 -6.92 4.28 7.78
N VAL A 136 -5.81 4.05 8.51
CA VAL A 136 -4.48 4.49 8.08
C VAL A 136 -3.91 3.60 6.97
N PRO A 137 -3.83 2.26 7.10
CA PRO A 137 -3.31 1.39 6.03
C PRO A 137 -4.07 1.53 4.71
N PHE A 138 -5.40 1.70 4.76
CA PHE A 138 -6.21 1.92 3.57
C PHE A 138 -5.85 3.23 2.85
N ALA A 139 -5.63 4.31 3.60
CA ALA A 139 -5.20 5.58 3.02
C ALA A 139 -3.83 5.47 2.34
N PHE A 140 -2.89 4.72 2.94
CA PHE A 140 -1.61 4.41 2.30
C PHE A 140 -1.76 3.52 1.05
N PHE A 141 -2.64 2.52 1.08
CA PHE A 141 -2.88 1.62 -0.05
C PHE A 141 -3.46 2.35 -1.27
N VAL A 142 -4.43 3.23 -1.06
CA VAL A 142 -4.97 4.09 -2.12
C VAL A 142 -3.87 5.00 -2.69
N SER A 143 -2.99 5.52 -1.82
CA SER A 143 -1.89 6.38 -2.24
C SER A 143 -0.82 5.68 -3.07
N LEU A 144 -0.52 4.40 -2.78
CA LEU A 144 0.41 3.60 -3.56
C LEU A 144 -0.09 3.38 -5.00
N SER A 145 -1.38 3.08 -5.13
CA SER A 145 -2.00 2.79 -6.43
C SER A 145 -1.94 3.98 -7.39
N ALA A 146 -2.00 5.21 -6.86
CA ALA A 146 -1.85 6.44 -7.63
C ALA A 146 -0.41 6.67 -8.12
N ASN A 147 0.59 6.31 -7.32
CA ASN A 147 2.01 6.62 -7.62
C ASN A 147 2.65 5.67 -8.65
N GLU A 148 2.18 4.43 -8.78
CA GLU A 148 2.71 3.44 -9.75
C GLU A 148 2.35 3.77 -11.22
N ASN A 149 1.47 4.76 -11.47
CA ASN A 149 1.02 5.14 -12.80
C ASN A 149 1.79 6.36 -13.38
N VAL A 150 2.73 6.92 -12.60
CA VAL A 150 3.56 8.04 -13.07
C VAL A 150 4.62 7.50 -14.03
N LEU A 151 4.68 8.07 -15.23
CA LEU A 151 5.67 7.75 -16.26
C LEU A 151 7.09 7.65 -15.66
N PRO A 152 7.94 6.73 -16.11
CA PRO A 152 9.33 6.66 -15.66
C PRO A 152 10.10 7.90 -16.17
N THR A 153 10.02 9.01 -15.43
CA THR A 153 10.58 10.31 -15.81
C THR A 153 12.11 10.37 -15.75
N LEU A 154 12.77 9.29 -15.33
CA LEU A 154 14.23 9.22 -15.22
C LEU A 154 14.90 8.26 -16.22
N SER A 155 14.14 7.45 -16.98
CA SER A 155 14.74 6.52 -17.95
C SER A 155 14.96 7.11 -19.35
N GLU A 156 14.47 8.31 -19.62
CA GLU A 156 14.60 8.95 -20.94
C GLU A 156 15.42 10.25 -20.88
N ARG A 157 16.54 10.24 -20.15
CA ARG A 157 17.69 11.06 -20.54
C ARG A 157 18.60 10.24 -21.43
N ARG A 158 18.06 9.76 -22.56
CA ARG A 158 18.89 9.39 -23.69
C ARG A 158 19.34 10.71 -24.28
N PRO A 159 20.60 11.13 -24.18
CA PRO A 159 21.02 12.30 -24.93
C PRO A 159 20.81 11.93 -26.40
N LEU A 160 19.97 12.69 -27.10
CA LEU A 160 19.79 12.60 -28.57
C LEU A 160 21.06 13.05 -29.32
N ILE A 161 22.21 13.06 -28.65
CA ILE A 161 23.53 13.37 -29.18
C ILE A 161 24.39 12.17 -28.84
N SER A 162 24.48 11.26 -29.79
CA SER A 162 25.44 10.16 -29.83
C SER A 162 26.84 10.75 -30.04
N ASP A 163 27.41 11.36 -29.01
CA ASP A 163 28.85 11.60 -28.96
C ASP A 163 29.47 10.52 -28.06
N GLU A 164 30.24 9.62 -28.66
CA GLU A 164 30.85 8.44 -28.01
C GLU A 164 31.88 8.80 -26.91
N ASN A 165 32.05 10.08 -26.57
CA ASN A 165 33.13 10.58 -25.73
C ASN A 165 32.72 11.00 -24.31
N ASP A 166 31.45 10.83 -23.90
CA ASP A 166 31.04 11.25 -22.56
C ASP A 166 31.33 10.17 -21.48
N VAL A 167 32.61 10.07 -21.11
CA VAL A 167 33.11 9.25 -20.00
C VAL A 167 32.47 9.61 -18.65
N VAL A 168 32.01 10.85 -18.50
CA VAL A 168 31.41 11.36 -17.26
C VAL A 168 30.01 10.78 -17.09
N SER A 169 29.23 10.71 -18.16
CA SER A 169 27.91 10.06 -18.19
C SER A 169 27.97 8.57 -17.80
N ASN A 170 28.98 7.83 -18.29
CA ASN A 170 29.20 6.43 -17.93
C ASN A 170 29.62 6.24 -16.46
N TYR A 171 30.33 7.21 -15.88
CA TYR A 171 30.71 7.18 -14.46
C TYR A 171 29.50 7.34 -13.53
N PHE A 172 28.53 8.17 -13.92
CA PHE A 172 27.28 8.35 -13.18
C PHE A 172 26.29 7.18 -13.39
N GLN A 173 26.25 6.55 -14.57
CA GLN A 173 25.42 5.37 -14.82
C GLN A 173 25.86 4.13 -14.02
N ARG A 174 27.15 4.00 -13.67
CA ARG A 174 27.66 2.84 -12.93
C ARG A 174 27.11 2.73 -11.50
N LYS A 175 26.46 3.79 -10.99
CA LYS A 175 25.94 3.85 -9.62
C LYS A 175 24.45 3.50 -9.50
N GLU A 176 23.69 3.48 -10.59
CA GLU A 176 22.30 3.04 -10.59
C GLU A 176 22.21 1.52 -10.78
N LYS A 177 22.35 0.80 -9.67
CA LYS A 177 22.01 -0.63 -9.63
C LYS A 177 20.49 -0.76 -9.81
N LYS A 178 20.09 -1.20 -11.01
CA LYS A 178 18.72 -1.60 -11.34
C LYS A 178 18.33 -2.82 -10.49
N TYR A 179 17.77 -2.58 -9.31
CA TYR A 179 17.06 -3.60 -8.55
C TYR A 179 15.60 -3.56 -8.96
N GLY A 180 15.17 -4.51 -9.78
CA GLY A 180 13.78 -4.64 -10.21
C GLY A 180 13.47 -6.04 -10.72
N LEU A 181 12.18 -6.39 -10.75
CA LEU A 181 11.68 -7.67 -11.28
C LEU A 181 12.18 -7.96 -12.70
N LEU A 182 12.40 -6.92 -13.50
CA LEU A 182 12.93 -7.02 -14.86
C LEU A 182 14.42 -7.43 -14.89
N ALA A 183 15.20 -6.99 -13.91
CA ALA A 183 16.59 -7.45 -13.74
C ALA A 183 16.64 -8.92 -13.28
N ALA A 184 15.74 -9.33 -12.38
CA ALA A 184 15.58 -10.72 -11.98
C ALA A 184 15.13 -11.60 -13.17
N PHE A 185 14.15 -11.14 -13.95
CA PHE A 185 13.65 -11.86 -15.12
C PHE A 185 14.70 -11.96 -16.22
N ASN A 186 15.50 -10.91 -16.44
CA ASN A 186 16.63 -10.95 -17.38
C ASN A 186 17.75 -11.87 -16.89
N ALA A 187 18.07 -11.88 -15.59
CA ALA A 187 19.04 -12.81 -15.04
C ALA A 187 18.60 -14.28 -15.19
N ILE A 188 17.31 -14.55 -14.97
CA ILE A 188 16.72 -15.88 -15.19
C ILE A 188 16.78 -16.23 -16.68
N LYS A 189 16.38 -15.31 -17.56
CA LYS A 189 16.41 -15.49 -19.02
C LYS A 189 17.83 -15.74 -19.54
N GLU A 190 18.84 -15.02 -19.05
CA GLU A 190 20.25 -15.23 -19.41
C GLU A 190 20.81 -16.54 -18.85
N SER A 191 20.32 -17.02 -17.69
CA SER A 191 20.72 -18.34 -17.18
C SER A 191 20.12 -19.51 -17.97
N VAL A 192 18.95 -19.30 -18.59
CA VAL A 192 18.20 -20.35 -19.31
C VAL A 192 18.56 -20.40 -20.80
N LEU A 193 18.96 -19.28 -21.40
CA LEU A 193 19.28 -19.23 -22.83
C LEU A 193 20.80 -19.26 -23.07
N PRO A 194 21.35 -20.30 -23.74
CA PRO A 194 22.76 -20.29 -24.11
C PRO A 194 23.04 -19.18 -25.11
N THR A 195 23.97 -18.30 -24.77
CA THR A 195 24.45 -17.22 -25.63
C THR A 195 25.11 -17.80 -26.87
N ARG A 196 24.40 -17.76 -28.00
CA ARG A 196 24.99 -18.06 -29.31
C ARG A 196 25.96 -16.95 -29.68
N THR A 197 27.25 -17.17 -29.40
CA THR A 197 28.35 -16.31 -29.84
C THR A 197 28.30 -16.16 -31.36
N LYS A 198 27.87 -14.99 -31.84
CA LYS A 198 27.99 -14.64 -33.25
C LYS A 198 29.44 -14.18 -33.46
N LYS A 199 30.27 -15.03 -34.07
CA LYS A 199 31.61 -14.64 -34.54
C LYS A 199 31.43 -13.52 -35.57
N SER A 200 31.98 -12.35 -35.26
CA SER A 200 32.27 -11.32 -36.26
C SER A 200 33.41 -11.82 -37.12
N PHE A 201 33.20 -11.91 -38.42
CA PHE A 201 34.27 -11.85 -39.42
C PHE A 201 34.51 -10.39 -39.78
#